data_AF-A0A8T8XGG8-F1
#
_entry.id   AF-A0A8T8XGG8-F1
#
_cell.length_a   1.000
_cell.length_b   1.000
_cell.length_c   1.000
_cell.angle_alpha   90.00
_cell.angle_beta   90.00
_cell.angle_gamma   90.00
#
_symmetry.space_group_name_H-M   'P 1'
#
loop_
_entity.id
_entity.type
_entity.pdbx_description
1 polymer ?
#
loop_
_entity_poly.entity_id
_entity_poly.type
_entity_poly.pdbx_seq_one_letter_code
_entity_poly.pdbx_strand_id
1 'polypeptide(L)' 'MIDKSAIIVFVILGCVVSVLIGYSIHSVATGGFRNDEQERDFSHEQRSYMRELRLRDINWMARDNGLRYNPEPPRDLEKQ' A
#
# COMPACT_ATOMS: atom_id res chain seq x y z
N MET A 1 39.92 -25.09 13.32
CA MET A 1 40.45 -24.53 12.05
C MET A 1 39.28 -24.46 11.11
N ILE A 2 38.90 -23.26 10.66
CA ILE A 2 37.82 -23.13 9.69
C ILE A 2 38.35 -23.59 8.34
N ASP A 3 37.73 -24.62 7.79
CA ASP A 3 38.11 -25.17 6.50
C ASP A 3 37.83 -24.15 5.39
N LYS A 4 38.74 -24.04 4.43
CA LYS A 4 38.63 -23.09 3.31
C LYS A 4 37.31 -23.26 2.53
N SER A 5 36.79 -24.47 2.49
CA SER A 5 35.47 -24.80 1.94
C SER A 5 34.32 -24.10 2.66
N ALA A 6 34.36 -23.99 3.99
CA ALA A 6 33.32 -23.30 4.76
C ALA A 6 33.28 -21.80 4.45
N ILE A 7 34.45 -21.17 4.28
CA ILE A 7 34.56 -19.73 3.93
C ILE A 7 33.87 -19.45 2.59
N ILE A 8 34.09 -20.31 1.60
CA ILE A 8 33.48 -20.17 0.27
C ILE A 8 31.95 -20.23 0.34
N VAL A 9 31.41 -21.15 1.14
CA VAL A 9 29.96 -21.28 1.33
C VAL A 9 29.36 -20.04 1.99
N PHE A 10 30.01 -19.48 3.01
CA PHE A 10 29.54 -18.26 3.65
C PHE A 10 29.52 -17.06 2.72
N VAL A 11 30.49 -16.94 1.82
CA VAL A 11 30.51 -15.86 0.82
C VAL A 11 29.36 -16.00 -0.18
N ILE A 12 29.11 -17.21 -0.68
CA ILE A 12 27.99 -17.48 -1.60
C ILE A 12 26.66 -17.20 -0.90
N LEU A 13 26.49 -17.69 0.32
CA LEU A 13 25.29 -17.46 1.13
C LEU A 13 25.07 -15.95 1.37
N GLY A 14 26.12 -15.22 1.73
CA GLY A 14 26.06 -13.77 1.93
C GLY A 14 25.64 -13.02 0.67
N CYS A 15 26.13 -13.44 -0.49
CA CYS A 15 25.74 -12.88 -1.78
C CYS A 15 24.24 -13.11 -2.05
N VAL A 16 23.76 -14.34 -1.91
CA VAL A 16 22.34 -14.68 -2.10
C VAL A 16 21.43 -13.90 -1.15
N VAL A 17 21.78 -13.85 0.14
CA VAL A 17 21.01 -13.11 1.15
C VAL A 17 21.01 -11.61 0.84
N SER A 18 22.13 -11.03 0.41
CA SER A 18 22.19 -9.61 0.05
C SER A 18 21.28 -9.24 -1.12
N VAL A 19 21.19 -10.11 -2.13
CA VAL A 19 20.30 -9.92 -3.30
C VAL A 19 18.83 -10.02 -2.88
N LEU A 20 18.49 -10.99 -2.03
CA LEU A 20 17.12 -11.15 -1.51
C LEU A 20 16.69 -9.96 -0.65
N ILE A 21 17.55 -9.50 0.26
CA ILE A 21 17.29 -8.31 1.08
C ILE A 21 17.13 -7.08 0.19
N GLY A 22 18.00 -6.89 -0.81
CA GLY A 22 17.90 -5.81 -1.78
C GLY A 22 16.56 -5.82 -2.54
N TYR A 23 16.10 -7.00 -2.97
CA TYR A 23 14.79 -7.15 -3.62
C TYR A 23 13.63 -6.87 -2.66
N SER A 24 13.70 -7.33 -1.40
CA SER A 24 12.67 -7.04 -0.39
C SER A 24 12.58 -5.55 -0.09
N ILE A 25 13.72 -4.87 0.08
CA ILE A 25 13.75 -3.41 0.30
C ILE A 25 13.24 -2.68 -0.93
N HIS A 26 13.65 -3.07 -2.13
CA HIS A 26 13.14 -2.48 -3.37
C HIS A 26 11.62 -2.67 -3.50
N SER A 27 11.11 -3.87 -3.23
CA SER A 27 9.67 -4.19 -3.23
C SER A 27 8.91 -3.32 -2.23
N VAL A 28 9.42 -3.17 -0.99
CA VAL A 28 8.75 -2.36 0.03
C VAL A 28 8.87 -0.85 -0.28
N ALA A 29 10.04 -0.37 -0.69
CA ALA A 29 10.30 1.04 -0.95
C ALA A 29 9.60 1.57 -2.19
N THR A 30 9.44 0.74 -3.23
CA THR A 30 8.65 1.08 -4.43
C THR A 30 7.15 0.79 -4.25
N GLY A 31 6.73 0.34 -3.06
CA GLY A 31 5.33 0.09 -2.73
C GLY A 31 4.74 -1.11 -3.46
N GLY A 32 5.54 -2.12 -3.80
CA GLY A 32 5.13 -3.44 -4.26
C GLY A 32 4.12 -3.39 -5.39
N PHE A 33 4.59 -3.27 -6.64
CA PHE A 33 3.71 -3.34 -7.81
C PHE A 33 2.49 -2.41 -7.73
N ARG A 34 2.70 -1.12 -7.45
CA ARG A 34 1.65 -0.09 -7.64
C ARG A 34 1.17 0.06 -9.10
N ASN A 35 1.75 -0.68 -10.04
CA ASN A 35 1.26 -0.79 -11.41
C ASN A 35 0.23 -1.91 -11.61
N ASP A 36 0.02 -2.75 -10.59
CA ASP A 36 -1.10 -3.68 -10.49
C ASP A 36 -2.14 -3.13 -9.49
N GLU A 37 -2.39 -1.82 -9.50
CA GLU A 37 -3.80 -1.39 -9.48
C GLU A 37 -4.43 -1.91 -10.78
N GLN A 38 -4.54 -3.24 -10.88
CA GLN A 38 -5.61 -3.85 -11.64
C GLN A 38 -6.83 -3.13 -11.14
N GLU A 39 -7.37 -2.29 -12.02
CA GLU A 39 -8.61 -1.56 -11.86
C GLU A 39 -9.61 -2.64 -11.44
N ARG A 40 -9.75 -2.86 -10.13
CA ARG A 40 -10.70 -3.82 -9.62
C ARG A 40 -11.99 -3.23 -10.10
N ASP A 41 -12.64 -3.91 -11.05
CA ASP A 41 -13.98 -3.59 -11.52
C ASP A 41 -14.92 -3.75 -10.34
N PHE A 42 -14.87 -2.77 -9.45
CA PHE A 42 -15.78 -2.64 -8.34
C PHE A 42 -17.14 -2.37 -8.95
N SER A 43 -18.11 -3.22 -8.63
CA SER A 43 -19.50 -2.97 -8.96
C SER A 43 -19.88 -1.54 -8.53
N HIS A 44 -20.77 -0.89 -9.27
CA HIS A 44 -21.21 0.48 -9.01
C HIS A 44 -21.68 0.65 -7.54
N GLU A 45 -22.39 -0.33 -7.00
CA GLU A 45 -22.82 -0.35 -5.60
C GLU A 45 -21.64 -0.40 -4.62
N GLN A 46 -20.63 -1.22 -4.92
CA GLN A 46 -19.43 -1.33 -4.09
C GLN A 46 -18.62 -0.04 -4.10
N ARG A 47 -18.54 0.66 -5.25
CA ARG A 47 -17.90 1.98 -5.35
C ARG A 47 -18.63 3.01 -4.49
N SER A 48 -19.95 3.05 -4.55
CA SER A 48 -20.77 3.95 -3.72
C SER A 48 -20.64 3.62 -2.24
N TYR A 49 -20.69 2.34 -1.86
CA TYR A 49 -20.51 1.91 -0.48
C TYR A 49 -19.15 2.32 0.09
N MET A 50 -18.06 2.08 -0.65
CA MET A 50 -16.71 2.46 -0.21
C MET A 50 -16.57 3.99 -0.09
N ARG A 51 -17.28 4.74 -0.95
CA ARG A 51 -17.35 6.21 -0.88
C ARG A 51 -18.05 6.67 0.40
N GLU A 52 -19.22 6.13 0.71
CA GLU A 52 -19.96 6.44 1.94
C GLU A 52 -19.18 6.09 3.19
N LEU A 53 -18.51 4.93 3.19
CA LEU A 53 -17.67 4.48 4.29
C LEU A 53 -16.53 5.47 4.56
N ARG A 54 -15.85 5.94 3.50
CA ARG A 54 -14.78 6.94 3.60
C ARG A 54 -15.28 8.26 4.17
N LEU A 55 -16.42 8.77 3.70
CA LEU A 55 -16.98 10.03 4.20
C LEU A 55 -17.37 9.92 5.67
N ARG A 56 -17.96 8.79 6.07
CA ARG A 56 -18.28 8.52 7.47
C ARG A 56 -17.04 8.49 8.35
N ASP A 57 -15.99 7.81 7.91
CA ASP A 57 -14.73 7.70 8.64
C ASP A 57 -14.07 9.07 8.86
N ILE A 58 -14.01 9.90 7.82
CA ILE A 58 -13.49 11.28 7.92
C ILE A 58 -14.33 12.12 8.88
N ASN A 59 -15.65 11.96 8.85
CA ASN A 59 -16.53 12.67 9.78
C ASN A 59 -16.25 12.26 11.25
N TRP A 60 -16.00 10.98 11.53
CA TRP A 60 -15.61 10.52 12.86
C TRP A 60 -14.26 11.10 13.27
N MET A 61 -13.25 11.04 12.40
CA MET A 61 -11.93 11.61 12.68
C MET A 61 -11.99 13.12 12.94
N ALA A 62 -12.79 13.85 12.16
CA ALA A 62 -12.97 15.29 12.37
C ALA A 62 -13.65 15.59 13.71
N ARG A 63 -14.69 14.82 14.08
CA ARG A 63 -15.34 14.93 15.38
C ARG A 63 -14.36 14.70 16.53
N ASP A 64 -13.53 13.66 16.44
CA ASP A 64 -12.55 13.33 17.48
C ASP A 64 -11.48 14.43 17.63
N ASN A 65 -11.15 15.13 16.55
CA ASN A 65 -10.22 16.26 16.55
C ASN A 65 -10.91 17.62 16.80
N GLY A 66 -12.21 17.66 17.11
CA GLY A 66 -12.97 18.89 17.33
C GLY A 66 -13.15 19.76 16.07
N LEU A 67 -12.88 19.21 14.90
CA LEU A 67 -13.01 19.86 13.61
C LEU A 67 -14.43 19.67 13.06
N ARG A 68 -15.00 20.72 12.46
CA ARG A 68 -16.23 20.61 11.69
C ARG A 68 -15.88 20.14 10.28
N TYR A 69 -16.27 18.91 9.94
CA TYR A 69 -16.15 18.41 8.58
C TYR A 69 -17.41 18.76 7.77
N ASN A 70 -17.24 19.56 6.72
CA ASN A 70 -18.27 19.80 5.71
C ASN A 70 -17.82 19.10 4.43
N PRO A 71 -18.33 17.90 4.11
CA PRO A 71 -17.99 17.23 2.87
C PRO A 71 -18.53 18.05 1.69
N GLU A 72 -17.65 18.50 0.80
CA GLU A 72 -18.10 19.07 -0.46
C GLU A 72 -18.79 17.98 -1.31
N PRO A 73 -19.91 18.31 -1.98
CA PRO A 73 -20.56 17.36 -2.87
C PRO A 73 -19.61 16.98 -4.02
N PRO A 74 -19.55 15.71 -4.41
CA PRO A 74 -18.73 15.26 -5.52
C PRO A 74 -19.11 15.97 -6.84
N ARG A 75 -18.12 16.43 -7.61
CA ARG A 75 -18.30 17.14 -8.90
C ARG A 75 -19.04 16.33 -9.97
N ASP A 76 -19.16 15.01 -9.78
CA ASP A 76 -19.95 14.09 -10.61
C ASP A 76 -21.47 14.24 -10.43
N LEU A 77 -21.93 14.73 -9.27
CA LEU A 77 -23.36 15.00 -9.02
C LEU A 77 -23.81 16.36 -9.60
N GLU A 78 -22.87 17.23 -9.97
CA GLU A 78 -23.16 18.57 -10.52
C GLU A 78 -23.52 18.53 -12.02
N LYS A 79 -23.28 17.39 -12.69
CA LYS A 79 -23.49 17.20 -14.13
C LYS A 79 -24.69 16.33 -14.48
N GLN A 80 -25.56 16.04 -13.50
CA GLN A 80 -26.79 15.27 -13.69
C GLN A 80 -28.01 16.18 -13.57
#